data_AF-A0A2H5CAV2-F1
#
_entry.id   AF-A0A2H5CAV2-F1
#
_cell.length_a   1.000
_cell.length_b   1.000
_cell.length_c   1.000
_cell.angle_alpha   90.00
_cell.angle_beta   90.00
_cell.angle_gamma   90.00
#
_symmetry.space_group_name_H-M   'P 1'
#
loop_
_entity.id
_entity.type
_entity.pdbx_description
1 polymer ?
#
loop_
_entity_poly.entity_id
_entity_poly.type
_entity_poly.pdbx_seq_one_letter_code
_entity_poly.pdbx_strand_id
1 'polypeptide(L)'
;MKNYATVAFRKIKGAEQFNGLEIHNTREILSKNIHPHLTHTNICLKKNNYKNYAHFVSTKKMRYGQKCGAQKSKNQKEVVEIPSTSKK
;
A
#
# COMPACT_ATOMS: atom_id res chain seq x y z
N MET A 1 23.58 6.94 10.14
CA MET A 1 23.19 6.51 8.78
C MET A 1 21.79 7.02 8.49
N LYS A 2 21.53 7.58 7.29
CA LYS A 2 20.19 8.02 6.89
C LYS A 2 19.48 6.84 6.20
N ASN A 3 18.27 6.51 6.65
CA ASN A 3 17.44 5.48 6.04
C ASN A 3 16.56 6.12 4.97
N TYR A 4 16.69 5.65 3.73
CA TYR A 4 15.87 6.10 2.61
C TYR A 4 14.75 5.09 2.32
N ALA A 5 13.60 5.58 1.87
CA ALA A 5 12.55 4.70 1.38
C ALA A 5 12.96 4.16 0.00
N THR A 6 12.96 2.83 -0.15
CA THR A 6 13.23 2.16 -1.44
C THR A 6 11.92 1.63 -2.01
N VAL A 7 11.55 2.07 -3.21
CA VAL A 7 10.35 1.61 -3.92
C VAL A 7 10.73 1.30 -5.37
N ALA A 8 10.47 0.08 -5.82
CA ALA A 8 10.74 -0.38 -7.19
C ALA A 8 9.63 -1.34 -7.65
N PHE A 9 9.29 -1.29 -8.94
CA PHE A 9 8.24 -2.13 -9.53
C PHE A 9 8.81 -2.94 -10.69
N ARG A 10 8.35 -4.21 -10.81
CA ARG A 10 8.67 -5.10 -11.93
C ARG A 10 7.37 -5.62 -12.53
N LYS A 11 7.22 -5.52 -13.85
CA LYS A 11 6.08 -6.12 -14.58
C LYS A 11 6.23 -7.65 -14.61
N ILE A 12 5.18 -8.38 -14.26
CA ILE A 12 5.08 -9.83 -14.41
C ILE A 12 4.27 -10.09 -15.69
N LYS A 13 4.88 -10.72 -16.69
CA LYS A 13 4.31 -10.81 -18.06
C LYS A 13 3.71 -12.17 -18.42
N GLY A 14 3.74 -13.16 -17.52
CA GLY A 14 3.20 -14.49 -17.80
C GLY A 14 3.16 -15.41 -16.58
N ALA A 15 2.50 -16.55 -16.75
CA ALA A 15 2.29 -17.55 -15.68
C ALA A 15 3.61 -18.16 -15.18
N GLU A 16 4.57 -18.42 -16.07
CA GLU A 16 5.87 -18.98 -15.68
C GLU A 16 6.64 -18.05 -14.73
N GLN A 17 6.68 -16.75 -15.05
CA GLN A 17 7.31 -15.74 -14.20
C GLN A 17 6.59 -15.60 -12.86
N PHE A 18 5.25 -15.71 -12.88
CA PHE A 18 4.45 -15.69 -11.66
C PHE A 18 4.76 -16.90 -10.78
N ASN A 19 4.76 -18.11 -11.34
CA ASN A 19 4.99 -19.35 -10.59
C ASN A 19 6.38 -19.37 -9.94
N GLY A 20 7.42 -18.94 -10.66
CA GLY A 20 8.77 -18.83 -10.10
C GLY A 20 8.84 -17.83 -8.94
N LEU A 21 8.09 -16.71 -9.02
CA LEU A 21 7.98 -15.75 -7.94
C LEU A 21 7.16 -16.28 -6.77
N GLU A 22 6.11 -17.04 -7.03
CA GLU A 22 5.28 -17.67 -6.00
C GLU A 22 6.11 -18.64 -5.17
N ILE A 23 6.80 -19.60 -5.81
CA ILE A 23 7.69 -20.58 -5.15
C ILE A 23 8.76 -19.89 -4.29
N HIS A 24 9.35 -18.80 -4.80
CA HIS A 24 10.34 -18.03 -4.04
C HIS A 24 9.71 -17.30 -2.83
N ASN A 25 8.50 -16.77 -2.97
CA ASN A 25 7.79 -16.03 -1.93
C ASN A 25 7.19 -16.96 -0.85
N THR A 26 6.77 -18.17 -1.22
CA THR A 26 6.30 -19.21 -0.30
C THR A 26 7.45 -19.94 0.40
N ARG A 27 8.70 -19.68 -0.03
CA ARG A 27 9.93 -20.30 0.52
C ARG A 27 9.97 -21.81 0.35
N GLU A 28 9.32 -22.33 -0.69
CA GLU A 28 9.40 -23.74 -1.09
C GLU A 28 10.82 -24.12 -1.55
N ILE A 29 11.53 -23.17 -2.16
CA ILE A 29 12.94 -23.31 -2.55
C ILE A 29 13.75 -22.17 -1.94
N LEU A 30 14.91 -22.49 -1.36
CA LEU A 30 15.79 -21.54 -0.69
C LEU A 30 17.01 -21.21 -1.55
N SER A 31 17.40 -19.94 -1.56
CA SER A 31 18.61 -19.44 -2.21
C SER A 31 19.73 -19.26 -1.18
N LYS A 32 20.98 -19.12 -1.65
CA LYS A 32 22.18 -19.02 -0.82
C LYS A 32 22.11 -17.95 0.30
N ASN A 33 21.33 -16.89 0.09
CA ASN A 33 21.25 -15.75 1.00
C ASN A 33 20.01 -15.80 1.93
N ILE A 34 19.25 -16.89 1.92
CA ILE A 34 18.08 -17.06 2.79
C ILE A 34 18.46 -17.97 3.96
N HIS A 35 18.27 -17.49 5.18
CA HIS A 35 18.46 -18.28 6.39
C HIS A 35 17.24 -19.18 6.64
N PRO A 36 17.36 -20.53 6.51
CA PRO A 36 16.20 -21.42 6.60
C PRO A 36 15.50 -21.36 7.96
N HIS A 37 16.27 -21.22 9.05
CA HIS A 37 15.75 -21.17 10.41
C HIS A 37 14.94 -19.89 10.69
N LEU A 38 15.02 -18.86 9.85
CA LEU A 38 14.25 -17.62 9.99
C LEU A 38 12.99 -17.60 9.09
N THR A 39 12.76 -18.60 8.23
CA THR A 39 11.64 -18.54 7.28
C THR A 39 10.27 -18.53 7.97
N HIS A 40 10.18 -19.13 9.15
CA HIS A 40 8.96 -19.16 9.98
C HIS A 40 8.52 -17.77 10.46
N THR A 41 9.40 -16.76 10.44
CA THR A 41 9.04 -15.39 10.82
C THR A 41 8.41 -14.60 9.67
N ASN A 42 8.43 -15.13 8.44
CA ASN A 42 7.84 -14.46 7.28
C ASN A 42 6.31 -14.48 7.37
N ILE A 43 5.67 -13.37 7.04
CA ILE A 43 4.21 -13.23 7.07
C ILE A 43 3.66 -12.82 5.70
N CYS A 44 2.52 -13.38 5.32
CA CYS A 44 1.82 -12.99 4.11
C CYS A 44 0.68 -12.02 4.45
N LEU A 45 0.78 -10.78 3.99
CA LEU A 45 -0.26 -9.76 4.17
C LEU A 45 -1.16 -9.73 2.93
N LYS A 46 -2.25 -10.52 2.95
CA LYS A 46 -3.32 -10.46 1.93
C LYS A 46 -4.48 -9.63 2.45
N LYS A 47 -5.17 -8.92 1.54
CA LYS A 47 -6.37 -8.12 1.85
C LYS A 47 -7.44 -8.91 2.62
N ASN A 48 -7.54 -10.22 2.36
CA ASN A 48 -8.52 -11.11 2.98
C ASN A 48 -8.11 -11.63 4.38
N ASN A 49 -6.82 -11.65 4.71
CA ASN A 49 -6.31 -12.14 6.00
C ASN A 49 -6.04 -11.00 7.01
N TYR A 50 -6.14 -9.75 6.57
CA TYR A 50 -5.86 -8.61 7.41
C TYR A 50 -7.14 -8.17 8.12
N LYS A 51 -7.49 -8.86 9.22
CA LYS A 51 -8.64 -8.58 10.12
C LYS A 51 -8.68 -7.13 10.66
N ASN A 52 -7.67 -6.31 10.37
CA ASN A 52 -7.56 -4.93 10.84
C ASN A 52 -7.20 -3.92 9.73
N TYR A 53 -7.60 -4.17 8.47
CA TYR A 53 -7.29 -3.26 7.35
C TYR A 53 -7.81 -1.85 7.57
N ALA A 54 -9.03 -1.75 8.07
CA ALA A 54 -9.62 -0.48 8.48
C ALA A 54 -8.79 0.22 9.59
N HIS A 55 -8.28 -0.53 10.57
CA HIS A 55 -7.50 0.01 11.69
C HIS A 55 -6.07 0.43 11.30
N PHE A 56 -5.46 -0.23 10.31
CA PHE A 56 -4.19 0.20 9.72
C PHE A 56 -4.34 1.44 8.85
N VAL A 57 -5.38 1.47 8.02
CA VAL A 57 -5.70 2.66 7.20
C VAL A 57 -6.02 3.85 8.11
N SER A 58 -6.74 3.65 9.23
CA SER A 58 -7.03 4.73 10.19
C SER A 58 -5.77 5.23 10.92
N THR A 59 -4.88 4.34 11.36
CA THR A 59 -3.62 4.73 12.02
C THR A 59 -2.64 5.41 11.06
N LYS A 60 -2.60 5.02 9.77
CA LYS A 60 -1.86 5.76 8.73
C LYS A 60 -2.42 7.17 8.53
N LYS A 61 -3.75 7.34 8.44
CA LYS A 61 -4.37 8.68 8.31
C LYS A 61 -4.10 9.58 9.52
N MET A 62 -4.12 9.05 10.75
CA MET A 62 -3.81 9.81 11.97
C MET A 62 -2.35 10.31 12.00
N ARG A 63 -1.39 9.47 11.58
CA ARG A 63 0.04 9.85 11.60
C ARG A 63 0.44 10.89 10.56
N TYR A 64 -0.29 11.01 9.44
CA TYR A 64 -0.04 12.06 8.44
C TYR A 64 -0.94 13.29 8.63
N GLY A 65 -2.13 13.14 9.22
CA GLY A 65 -3.05 14.26 9.49
C GLY A 65 -2.61 15.17 10.65
N GLN A 66 -1.86 14.66 11.64
CA GLN A 66 -1.39 15.47 12.78
C GLN A 66 -0.18 16.36 12.49
N LYS A 67 0.53 16.17 11.36
CA LYS A 67 1.68 17.02 10.98
C LYS A 67 1.38 18.04 9.88
N CYS A 68 0.16 18.07 9.35
CA CYS A 68 -0.28 19.14 8.45
C CYS A 68 -1.22 20.09 9.21
N GLY A 69 -0.59 21.06 9.87
CA GLY A 69 -1.09 22.43 10.01
C GLY A 69 -2.54 22.59 10.46
N ALA A 70 -2.69 22.88 11.75
CA ALA A 70 -3.71 23.81 12.19
C ALA A 70 -3.53 25.15 11.45
N GLN A 71 -4.25 25.35 10.36
CA GLN A 71 -4.68 26.68 9.94
C GLN A 71 -6.20 26.63 9.74
N LYS A 72 -6.88 27.17 10.75
CA LYS A 72 -8.27 27.62 10.66
C LYS A 72 -8.37 28.57 9.46
N SER A 73 -9.14 28.21 8.45
CA SER A 73 -9.88 29.21 7.66
C SER A 73 -11.36 28.89 7.81
N LYS A 74 -11.98 29.55 8.79
CA LYS A 74 -13.41 29.84 8.73
C LYS A 74 -13.63 30.65 7.46
N ASN A 75 -14.38 30.13 6.50
CA ASN A 75 -15.39 30.90 5.79
C ASN A 75 -16.37 29.98 5.06
N GLN A 76 -17.63 30.39 5.16
CA GLN A 76 -18.84 29.74 4.68
C GLN A 76 -19.13 30.13 3.22
N LYS A 77 -20.00 29.31 2.59
CA LYS A 77 -20.81 29.58 1.37
C LYS A 77 -19.99 29.67 0.07
N GLU A 78 -20.45 29.13 -1.06
CA GLU A 78 -21.83 29.03 -1.54
C GLU A 78 -21.91 27.93 -2.61
N VAL A 79 -23.07 27.30 -2.71
CA VAL A 79 -23.43 26.36 -3.78
C VAL A 79 -23.45 27.12 -5.10
N VAL A 80 -22.70 26.66 -6.10
CA VAL A 80 -22.90 27.09 -7.49
C VAL A 80 -23.11 25.84 -8.34
N GLU A 81 -24.38 25.59 -8.65
CA GLU A 81 -24.83 24.67 -9.67
C GLU A 81 -24.19 25.04 -11.01
N ILE A 82 -23.60 24.06 -11.70
CA ILE A 82 -23.09 24.24 -13.05
C ILE A 82 -24.24 23.94 -14.02
N PRO A 83 -24.70 24.88 -14.86
CA PRO A 83 -25.74 24.60 -15.83
C PRO A 83 -25.22 23.70 -16.95
N SER A 84 -25.82 22.53 -17.13
CA SER A 84 -25.56 21.68 -18.29
C SER A 84 -26.25 22.27 -19.53
N THR A 85 -25.48 22.98 -20.35
CA THR A 85 -25.96 23.50 -21.63
C THR A 85 -26.07 22.38 -22.66
N SER A 86 -27.30 22.25 -23.17
CA SER A 86 -27.66 21.55 -24.40
C SER A 86 -26.95 22.12 -25.63
N LYS A 87 -26.49 21.21 -26.52
CA LYS A 87 -26.26 21.29 -27.98
C LYS A 87 -25.41 20.05 -28.31
N LYS A 88 -25.72 19.19 -29.28
CA LYS A 88 -26.37 19.38 -30.58
C LYS A 88 -26.86 18.03 -31.07
#